data_AF-A0A2Z6DUA8-F1
#
_entry.id   AF-A0A2Z6DUA8-F1
#
_cell.length_a   1.000
_cell.length_b   1.000
_cell.length_c   1.000
_cell.angle_alpha   90.00
_cell.angle_beta   90.00
_cell.angle_gamma   90.00
#
_symmetry.space_group_name_H-M   'P 1'
#
loop_
_entity.id
_entity.type
_entity.pdbx_description
1 polymer ?
#
loop_
_entity_poly.entity_id
_entity_poly.type
_entity_poly.pdbx_seq_one_letter_code
_entity_poly.pdbx_strand_id
1 'polypeptide(L)'
;ANVISENQLKDKIHFGHRVLSANYDSAKKKWAVEIEDSNKKKQTWSANFVMGCTGYYNYDQGYAPKFPKQEDFKGQLIHPQHWPENLDYTGKKVVIIGSGATAITLVPSMVKGGARHVTMLQHSPSYIATIPSIDFYFMKKPV
;
A
#
# COMPACT_ATOMS: atom_id res chain seq x y z
N ALA A 1 -5.47 15.66 16.27
CA ALA A 1 -6.06 15.95 14.95
C ALA A 1 -5.23 15.20 13.91
N ASN A 2 -5.41 15.36 12.60
CA ASN A 2 -4.53 14.70 11.63
C ASN A 2 -3.36 15.63 11.25
N VAL A 3 -2.19 15.07 10.94
CA VAL A 3 -0.95 15.82 10.65
C VAL A 3 -1.18 16.93 9.60
N ILE A 4 -2.02 16.68 8.59
CA ILE A 4 -2.34 17.64 7.52
C ILE A 4 -3.02 18.88 8.11
N SER A 5 -4.04 18.69 8.95
CA SER A 5 -4.79 19.79 9.58
C SER A 5 -3.94 20.57 10.59
N GLU A 6 -3.15 19.85 11.41
CA GLU A 6 -2.29 20.46 12.43
C GLU A 6 -1.22 21.37 11.82
N ASN A 7 -0.76 21.06 10.61
CA ASN A 7 0.29 21.79 9.90
C ASN A 7 -0.23 22.62 8.71
N GLN A 8 -1.55 22.75 8.54
CA GLN A 8 -2.18 23.56 7.47
C GLN A 8 -1.65 23.21 6.05
N LEU A 9 -1.49 21.92 5.76
CA LEU A 9 -0.88 21.44 4.51
C LEU A 9 -1.88 21.23 3.38
N LYS A 10 -3.19 21.26 3.67
CA LYS A 10 -4.24 20.85 2.73
C LYS A 10 -4.16 21.62 1.40
N ASP A 11 -3.98 22.94 1.45
CA ASP A 11 -3.95 23.80 0.26
C ASP A 11 -2.61 23.74 -0.49
N LYS A 12 -1.61 23.03 0.07
CA LYS A 12 -0.30 22.80 -0.54
C LYS A 12 -0.18 21.44 -1.22
N ILE A 13 -1.21 20.60 -1.12
CA ILE A 13 -1.21 19.24 -1.66
C ILE A 13 -2.27 19.14 -2.76
N HIS A 14 -1.83 18.78 -3.95
CA HIS A 14 -2.71 18.49 -5.08
C HIS A 14 -3.02 16.99 -5.11
N PHE A 15 -4.10 16.57 -4.46
CA PHE A 15 -4.57 15.19 -4.50
C PHE A 15 -5.09 14.82 -5.89
N GLY A 16 -5.06 13.53 -6.25
CA GLY A 16 -5.55 13.06 -7.56
C GLY A 16 -4.69 13.50 -8.75
N HIS A 17 -3.44 13.88 -8.50
CA HIS A 17 -2.48 14.29 -9.52
C HIS A 17 -1.33 13.28 -9.57
N ARG A 18 -1.21 12.54 -10.68
CA ARG A 18 -0.17 11.54 -10.89
C ARG A 18 0.98 12.16 -11.67
N VAL A 19 2.19 12.15 -11.09
CA VAL A 19 3.41 12.54 -11.81
C VAL A 19 3.77 11.43 -12.80
N LEU A 20 3.92 11.79 -14.07
CA LEU A 20 4.30 10.87 -15.16
C LEU A 20 5.81 10.89 -15.41
N SER A 21 6.39 12.09 -15.39
CA SER A 21 7.81 12.30 -15.64
C SER A 21 8.29 13.58 -14.95
N ALA A 22 9.58 13.64 -14.64
CA ALA A 22 10.25 14.84 -14.17
C ALA A 22 11.57 14.95 -14.93
N ASN A 23 11.65 15.93 -15.83
CA ASN A 23 12.81 16.13 -16.70
C ASN A 23 13.46 17.48 -16.39
N TYR A 24 14.77 17.49 -16.14
CA TYR A 24 15.48 18.74 -15.89
C TYR A 24 15.77 19.46 -17.21
N ASP A 25 15.25 20.68 -17.34
CA ASP A 25 15.51 21.59 -18.47
C ASP A 25 16.73 22.46 -18.12
N SER A 26 17.88 22.16 -18.73
CA SER A 26 19.14 22.86 -18.48
C SER A 26 19.13 24.31 -18.96
N ALA A 27 18.36 24.64 -20.01
CA ALA A 27 18.24 26.00 -20.53
C ALA A 27 17.43 26.87 -19.57
N LYS A 28 16.33 26.34 -19.03
CA LYS A 28 15.48 27.04 -18.05
C LYS A 28 15.96 26.92 -16.61
N LYS A 29 16.93 26.04 -16.34
CA LYS A 29 17.44 25.70 -15.00
C LYS A 29 16.33 25.29 -14.03
N LYS A 30 15.35 24.53 -14.54
CA LYS A 30 14.16 24.09 -13.80
C LYS A 30 13.77 22.68 -14.22
N TRP A 31 13.11 21.97 -13.31
CA TRP A 31 12.41 20.73 -13.62
C TRP A 31 11.09 21.03 -14.33
N ALA A 32 10.84 20.34 -15.44
CA ALA A 32 9.54 20.21 -16.07
C ALA A 32 8.92 18.90 -15.60
N VAL A 33 7.83 18.98 -14.84
CA VAL A 33 7.14 17.84 -14.25
C VAL A 33 5.83 17.64 -14.98
N GLU A 34 5.69 16.51 -15.68
CA GLU A 34 4.44 16.15 -16.33
C GLU A 34 3.50 15.48 -15.34
N ILE A 35 2.26 15.98 -15.29
CA ILE A 35 1.26 15.56 -14.32
C ILE A 35 -0.03 15.25 -15.06
N GLU A 36 -0.67 14.16 -14.67
CA GLU A 36 -2.01 13.74 -15.11
C GLU A 36 -2.99 13.93 -13.94
N ASP A 37 -4.07 14.70 -14.15
CA ASP A 37 -5.13 14.84 -13.16
C ASP A 37 -6.11 13.65 -13.16
N SER A 38 -7.08 13.67 -12.25
CA SER A 38 -8.11 12.62 -12.14
C SER A 38 -8.98 12.47 -13.39
N ASN A 39 -9.08 13.50 -14.24
CA ASN A 39 -9.82 13.50 -15.50
C ASN A 39 -8.93 13.12 -16.70
N LYS A 40 -7.72 12.59 -16.44
CA LYS A 40 -6.73 12.22 -17.47
C LYS A 40 -6.18 13.39 -18.28
N LYS A 41 -6.35 14.63 -17.81
CA LYS A 41 -5.76 15.80 -18.45
C LYS A 41 -4.30 15.92 -18.05
N LYS A 42 -3.44 16.11 -19.06
CA LYS A 42 -2.01 16.34 -18.86
C LYS A 42 -1.69 17.82 -18.72
N GLN A 43 -0.78 18.15 -17.83
CA GLN A 43 -0.23 19.48 -17.62
C GLN A 43 1.24 19.40 -17.23
N THR A 44 1.98 20.48 -17.45
CA THR A 44 3.39 20.58 -17.06
C THR A 44 3.54 21.63 -15.97
N TRP A 45 4.10 21.24 -14.84
CA TRP A 45 4.48 22.17 -13.77
C TRP A 45 5.99 22.42 -13.81
N SER A 46 6.42 23.59 -13.37
CA SER A 46 7.83 23.94 -13.25
C SER A 46 8.26 23.97 -11.79
N ALA A 47 9.40 23.36 -11.45
CA ALA A 47 9.94 23.36 -10.10
C ALA A 47 11.46 23.63 -10.09
N ASN A 48 11.95 24.27 -9.03
CA ASN A 48 13.40 24.43 -8.82
C ASN A 48 14.01 23.14 -8.24
N PHE A 49 13.26 22.41 -7.42
CA PHE A 49 13.67 21.17 -6.76
C PHE A 49 12.57 20.12 -6.89
N VAL A 50 12.97 18.85 -6.95
CA VAL A 50 12.07 17.69 -6.89
C VAL A 50 12.58 16.77 -5.79
N MET A 51 11.72 16.46 -4.82
CA MET A 51 11.99 15.49 -3.76
C MET A 51 11.05 14.31 -3.92
N GLY A 52 11.62 13.14 -4.23
CA GLY A 52 10.85 11.91 -4.44
C GLY A 52 10.44 11.28 -3.11
N CYS A 53 9.20 11.53 -2.68
CA CYS A 53 8.56 10.82 -1.56
C CYS A 53 7.57 9.77 -2.07
N THR A 54 7.93 9.04 -3.13
CA THR A 54 7.02 8.18 -3.91
C THR A 54 6.75 6.82 -3.29
N GLY A 55 7.39 6.50 -2.16
CA GLY A 55 7.42 5.14 -1.62
C GLY A 55 8.28 4.18 -2.45
N TYR A 56 8.35 2.93 -2.03
CA TYR A 56 9.20 1.89 -2.63
C TYR A 56 8.42 0.75 -3.29
N TYR A 57 7.08 0.78 -3.22
CA TYR A 57 6.22 -0.21 -3.85
C TYR A 57 5.85 0.20 -5.28
N ASN A 58 5.65 -0.77 -6.16
CA ASN A 58 4.93 -0.54 -7.40
C ASN A 58 3.44 -0.41 -7.07
N TYR A 59 2.93 0.81 -7.09
CA TYR A 59 1.53 1.08 -6.76
C TYR A 59 0.55 0.63 -7.83
N ASP A 60 0.98 0.55 -9.09
CA ASP A 60 0.11 0.14 -10.21
C ASP A 60 -0.16 -1.36 -10.17
N GLN A 61 0.86 -2.16 -9.87
CA GLN A 61 0.76 -3.61 -9.82
C GLN A 61 1.63 -4.21 -8.71
N GLY A 62 0.97 -4.80 -7.71
CA GLY A 62 1.64 -5.68 -6.77
C GLY A 62 2.10 -6.97 -7.44
N TYR A 63 3.11 -7.61 -6.86
CA TYR A 63 3.60 -8.88 -7.37
C TYR A 63 2.55 -9.98 -7.20
N ALA A 64 2.00 -10.44 -8.32
CA ALA A 64 1.03 -11.52 -8.38
C ALA A 64 1.58 -12.67 -9.25
N PRO A 65 2.05 -13.77 -8.66
CA PRO A 65 2.48 -14.92 -9.45
C PRO A 65 1.28 -15.50 -10.21
N LYS A 66 1.50 -15.91 -11.46
CA LYS A 66 0.49 -16.65 -12.23
C LYS A 66 0.57 -18.12 -11.89
N PHE A 67 -0.54 -18.71 -11.46
CA PHE A 67 -0.62 -20.15 -11.27
C PHE A 67 -1.16 -20.82 -12.54
N PRO A 68 -0.68 -22.04 -12.88
CA PRO A 68 -1.29 -22.82 -13.95
C PRO A 68 -2.79 -23.02 -13.66
N LYS A 69 -3.64 -22.77 -14.67
CA LYS A 69 -5.11 -22.91 -14.57
C LYS A 69 -5.76 -22.01 -13.51
N GLN A 70 -5.15 -20.87 -13.20
CA GLN A 70 -5.69 -19.91 -12.23
C GLN A 70 -7.10 -19.44 -12.61
N GLU A 71 -7.38 -19.32 -13.91
CA GLU A 71 -8.67 -18.98 -14.50
C GLU A 71 -9.78 -20.02 -14.25
N ASP A 72 -9.41 -21.26 -13.93
CA ASP A 72 -10.38 -22.31 -13.60
C ASP A 72 -10.93 -22.14 -12.18
N PHE A 73 -10.23 -21.39 -11.32
CA PHE A 73 -10.67 -21.13 -9.95
C PHE A 73 -11.93 -20.27 -9.95
N LYS A 74 -13.04 -20.83 -9.45
CA LYS A 74 -14.35 -20.16 -9.40
C LYS A 74 -14.54 -19.23 -8.19
N GLY A 75 -13.55 -19.16 -7.30
CA GLY A 75 -13.55 -18.25 -6.17
C GLY A 75 -13.00 -16.86 -6.52
N GLN A 76 -13.01 -15.96 -5.54
CA GLN A 76 -12.47 -14.62 -5.69
C GLN A 76 -10.95 -14.65 -5.51
N LEU A 77 -10.21 -14.04 -6.44
CA LEU A 77 -8.77 -13.79 -6.32
C LEU A 77 -8.57 -12.34 -5.91
N ILE A 78 -8.04 -12.14 -4.70
CA ILE A 78 -7.84 -10.81 -4.12
C ILE A 78 -6.35 -10.57 -3.90
N HIS A 79 -5.82 -9.50 -4.46
CA HIS A 79 -4.47 -9.03 -4.15
C HIS A 79 -4.54 -8.02 -3.00
N PRO A 80 -3.80 -8.20 -1.88
CA PRO A 80 -3.94 -7.35 -0.68
C PRO A 80 -3.72 -5.85 -0.91
N GLN A 81 -2.89 -5.48 -1.88
CA GLN A 81 -2.66 -4.07 -2.26
C GLN A 81 -3.91 -3.38 -2.83
N HIS A 82 -4.83 -4.15 -3.40
CA HIS A 82 -6.07 -3.67 -4.01
C HIS A 82 -7.27 -4.34 -3.33
N TRP A 83 -7.36 -4.16 -2.01
CA TRP A 83 -8.42 -4.76 -1.20
C TRP A 83 -9.79 -4.16 -1.57
N PRO A 84 -10.80 -4.97 -1.96
CA PRO A 84 -12.12 -4.45 -2.27
C PRO A 84 -12.83 -3.95 -1.00
N GLU A 85 -13.41 -2.75 -1.06
CA GLU A 85 -14.11 -2.12 0.08
C GLU A 85 -15.26 -2.99 0.62
N ASN A 86 -15.99 -3.66 -0.29
CA ASN A 86 -17.18 -4.44 0.03
C ASN A 86 -16.93 -5.96 0.00
N LEU A 87 -15.70 -6.40 0.29
CA LEU A 87 -15.39 -7.84 0.32
C LEU A 87 -16.03 -8.52 1.53
N ASP A 88 -17.11 -9.27 1.29
CA ASP A 88 -17.67 -10.19 2.28
C ASP A 88 -17.04 -11.60 2.15
N TYR A 89 -16.35 -11.99 3.23
CA TYR A 89 -15.74 -13.31 3.39
C TYR A 89 -16.29 -14.09 4.60
N THR A 90 -17.37 -13.62 5.23
CA THR A 90 -17.99 -14.31 6.36
C THR A 90 -18.45 -15.72 5.95
N GLY A 91 -18.12 -16.72 6.78
CA GLY A 91 -18.43 -18.13 6.52
C GLY A 91 -17.62 -18.79 5.40
N LYS A 92 -16.74 -18.05 4.70
CA LYS A 92 -15.95 -18.59 3.58
C LYS A 92 -14.68 -19.31 4.04
N LYS A 93 -14.20 -20.23 3.20
CA LYS A 93 -12.86 -20.82 3.32
C LYS A 93 -11.91 -19.96 2.48
N VAL A 94 -10.83 -19.49 3.10
CA VAL A 94 -9.89 -18.55 2.48
C VAL A 94 -8.49 -19.17 2.47
N VAL A 95 -7.80 -19.06 1.34
CA VAL A 95 -6.36 -19.39 1.24
C VAL A 95 -5.60 -18.09 1.05
N ILE A 96 -4.62 -17.84 1.93
CA ILE A 96 -3.68 -16.72 1.83
C ILE A 96 -2.37 -17.29 1.32
N ILE A 97 -1.91 -16.81 0.16
CA ILE A 97 -0.65 -17.25 -0.44
C ILE A 97 0.45 -16.25 -0.10
N GLY A 98 1.47 -16.72 0.63
CA GLY A 98 2.57 -15.90 1.13
C GLY A 98 2.68 -15.94 2.66
N SER A 99 3.83 -15.49 3.15
CA SER A 99 4.21 -15.55 4.57
C SER A 99 4.81 -14.23 5.09
N GLY A 100 4.84 -13.18 4.25
CA GLY A 100 5.34 -11.86 4.64
C GLY A 100 4.45 -11.16 5.68
N ALA A 101 4.86 -9.96 6.10
CA ALA A 101 4.14 -9.16 7.09
C ALA A 101 2.63 -9.02 6.79
N THR A 102 2.26 -8.81 5.53
CA THR A 102 0.87 -8.73 5.09
C THR A 102 0.08 -10.01 5.37
N ALA A 103 0.67 -11.20 5.15
CA ALA A 103 -0.01 -12.46 5.44
C ALA A 103 -0.20 -12.66 6.95
N ILE A 104 0.84 -12.31 7.74
CA ILE A 104 0.84 -12.43 9.20
C ILE A 104 -0.24 -11.55 9.84
N THR A 105 -0.56 -10.39 9.25
CA THR A 105 -1.66 -9.53 9.73
C THR A 105 -3.03 -9.95 9.18
N LEU A 106 -3.11 -10.43 7.93
CA LEU A 106 -4.36 -10.87 7.31
C LEU A 106 -4.93 -12.13 7.97
N VAL A 107 -4.12 -13.16 8.21
CA VAL A 107 -4.59 -14.43 8.80
C VAL A 107 -5.43 -14.22 10.06
N PRO A 108 -4.93 -13.56 11.13
CA PRO A 108 -5.72 -13.34 12.35
C PRO A 108 -6.89 -12.38 12.13
N SER A 109 -6.74 -11.39 11.24
CA SER A 109 -7.81 -10.42 10.96
C SER A 109 -9.00 -11.07 10.26
N MET A 110 -8.75 -11.94 9.27
CA MET A 110 -9.82 -12.63 8.55
C MET A 110 -10.51 -13.70 9.39
N VAL A 111 -9.76 -14.41 10.26
CA VAL A 111 -10.36 -15.32 11.25
C VAL A 111 -11.31 -14.56 12.17
N LYS A 112 -10.87 -13.43 12.74
CA LYS A 112 -11.71 -12.57 13.60
C LYS A 112 -12.88 -11.94 12.85
N GLY A 113 -12.70 -11.65 11.56
CA GLY A 113 -13.74 -11.10 10.66
C GLY A 113 -14.80 -12.11 10.21
N GLY A 114 -14.74 -13.36 10.68
CA GLY A 114 -15.77 -14.36 10.45
C GLY A 114 -15.52 -15.31 9.28
N ALA A 115 -14.30 -15.38 8.73
CA ALA A 115 -13.94 -16.47 7.83
C ALA A 115 -14.12 -17.82 8.54
N ARG A 116 -14.75 -18.80 7.87
CA ARG A 116 -14.97 -20.13 8.43
C ARG A 116 -13.68 -20.91 8.63
N HIS A 117 -12.73 -20.73 7.71
CA HIS A 117 -11.42 -21.37 7.78
C HIS A 117 -10.42 -20.54 6.97
N VAL A 118 -9.22 -20.35 7.53
CA VAL A 118 -8.12 -19.64 6.84
C VAL A 118 -6.92 -20.56 6.77
N THR A 119 -6.42 -20.80 5.56
CA THR A 119 -5.22 -21.57 5.29
C THR A 119 -4.13 -20.63 4.79
N MET A 120 -2.96 -20.63 5.44
CA MET A 120 -1.78 -19.91 4.94
C MET A 120 -0.91 -20.86 4.12
N LEU A 121 -0.80 -20.61 2.81
CA LEU A 121 0.09 -21.33 1.91
C LEU A 121 1.44 -20.60 1.87
N GLN A 122 2.46 -21.24 2.45
CA GLN A 122 3.79 -20.66 2.62
C GLN A 122 4.82 -21.43 1.80
N HIS A 123 5.55 -20.70 0.95
CA HIS A 123 6.75 -21.26 0.30
C HIS A 123 7.97 -21.18 1.23
N SER A 124 8.28 -19.98 1.73
CA SER A 124 9.43 -19.74 2.61
C SER A 124 8.96 -19.30 4.00
N PRO A 125 9.43 -19.90 5.10
CA PRO A 125 9.03 -19.52 6.45
C PRO A 125 9.51 -18.12 6.85
N SER A 126 8.64 -17.40 7.55
CA SER A 126 8.97 -16.15 8.24
C SER A 126 9.28 -16.42 9.70
N TYR A 127 10.30 -15.75 10.21
CA TYR A 127 10.57 -15.71 11.65
C TYR A 127 9.63 -14.70 12.30
N ILE A 128 8.94 -15.15 13.36
CA ILE A 128 8.02 -14.31 14.11
C ILE A 128 8.60 -14.10 15.50
N ALA A 129 8.73 -12.83 15.89
CA ALA A 129 9.14 -12.44 17.22
C ALA A 129 8.07 -11.53 17.83
N THR A 130 7.86 -11.65 19.14
CA THR A 130 7.03 -10.70 19.88
C THR A 130 7.86 -9.47 20.20
N ILE A 131 7.40 -8.32 19.74
CA ILE A 131 7.97 -7.02 20.09
C ILE A 131 6.98 -6.25 20.97
N PRO A 132 7.43 -5.53 22.01
CA PRO A 132 6.58 -4.64 22.77
C PRO A 132 5.86 -3.63 21.85
N SER A 133 4.60 -3.34 22.12
CA SER A 133 3.83 -2.34 21.38
C SER A 133 4.29 -0.90 21.65
N ILE A 134 5.04 -0.70 22.74
CA ILE A 134 5.62 0.58 23.15
C ILE A 134 7.12 0.36 23.25
N ASP A 135 7.90 1.20 22.55
CA ASP A 135 9.35 1.19 22.65
C ASP A 135 9.77 1.42 24.10
N PHE A 136 10.78 0.66 24.56
CA PHE A 136 11.30 0.77 25.93
C PHE A 136 11.81 2.18 26.24
N TYR A 137 12.21 2.94 25.21
CA TYR A 137 12.60 4.34 25.37
C TYR A 137 11.45 5.25 25.84
N PHE A 138 10.21 4.93 25.47
CA PHE A 138 9.01 5.68 25.86
C PHE A 138 8.32 5.12 27.11
N MET A 139 8.78 3.99 27.64
CA MET A 139 8.34 3.51 28.94
C MET A 139 9.00 4.38 30.03
N LYS A 140 8.28 5.41 30.50
CA LYS A 140 8.70 6.21 31.67
C LYS A 140 9.08 5.24 32.81
N LYS A 141 10.27 5.41 33.40
CA LYS A 141 10.63 4.74 34.65
C LYS A 141 9.51 5.01 35.67
N PRO A 142 9.00 3.98 36.37
CA PRO A 142 8.07 4.23 37.46
C PRO A 142 8.77 5.13 38.47
N VAL A 143 8.08 6.19 38.89
CA VAL A 143 8.49 7.04 40.02
C VAL A 143 8.39 6.20 41.30
#